data_AF-A0A7G9BL74-F1
#
_entry.id   AF-A0A7G9BL74-F1
#
_cell.length_a   1.000
_cell.length_b   1.000
_cell.length_c   1.000
_cell.angle_alpha   90.00
_cell.angle_beta   90.00
_cell.angle_gamma   90.00
#
_symmetry.space_group_name_H-M   'P 1'
#
loop_
_entity.id
_entity.type
_entity.pdbx_description
1 polymer ?
#
loop_
_entity_poly.entity_id
_entity_poly.type
_entity_poly.pdbx_seq_one_letter_code
_entity_poly.pdbx_strand_id
1 'polypeptide(L)'
;MKKLTLIIMLSLSLNNLLHAQNRAVPSLKIGDKVPQIALKGFLGKREAKDLKEFYKGKVLIINFWASWCVPCLKELPILDSLAKVNADKLNVISVTYESRDHTVSFLEKHPDLKLKSVAVLPGDSVLHQIFSHRIIPHNVLIDSSGTVRNITGSEGITQSNIDLLIRGKSSLTKNKNDAIGFNFNETFHKGDSNFISRSILTSYMEGIPGGLSYRRSWNPKKREIIRFFSFNVSLSHLLWSVVGMEKSIRNYYHLMRIETKDSTRYFWPSECPESFNRSKYKTKANWMKDNLYCYELTLPKPFQDTAFFDFMLNDLKRVFKFDIEKRREKILCTSIYVKESGLLKASQADTSYIQVNSDGLTAKRVSPVELFHYINEKVKPNLNSIPADPPFIDKTELKFPIDVALRFDNGRLPSYEEIKGMLKKRYGFSTKLEKHKYPITIIRDMEP
;
A
#
# COMPACT_ATOMS: atom_id res chain seq x y z
N MET A 1 -6.25 -28.73 -63.74
CA MET A 1 -6.53 -29.24 -62.37
C MET A 1 -5.28 -29.25 -61.47
N LYS A 2 -4.15 -29.85 -61.87
CA LYS A 2 -2.93 -29.95 -61.01
C LYS A 2 -2.36 -28.62 -60.48
N LYS A 3 -2.38 -27.53 -61.26
CA LYS A 3 -1.92 -26.19 -60.82
C LYS A 3 -2.83 -25.54 -59.76
N LEU A 4 -4.14 -25.83 -59.80
CA LEU A 4 -5.11 -25.28 -58.84
C LEU A 4 -5.01 -25.97 -57.47
N THR A 5 -4.63 -27.26 -57.45
CA THR A 5 -4.43 -28.05 -56.22
C THR A 5 -3.19 -27.61 -55.45
N LEU A 6 -2.12 -27.23 -56.16
CA LEU A 6 -0.87 -26.75 -55.55
C LEU A 6 -1.03 -25.38 -54.87
N ILE A 7 -1.83 -24.48 -55.45
CA ILE A 7 -2.10 -23.14 -54.89
C ILE A 7 -2.97 -23.24 -53.63
N ILE A 8 -3.95 -24.16 -53.60
CA ILE A 8 -4.81 -24.39 -52.43
C ILE A 8 -3.98 -24.99 -51.28
N MET A 9 -3.10 -25.96 -51.54
CA MET A 9 -2.19 -26.50 -50.51
C MET A 9 -1.19 -25.45 -49.98
N LEU A 10 -0.63 -24.58 -50.83
CA LEU A 10 0.24 -23.49 -50.36
C LEU A 10 -0.53 -22.51 -49.46
N SER A 11 -1.76 -22.16 -49.82
CA SER A 11 -2.61 -21.26 -49.00
C SER A 11 -3.00 -21.85 -47.65
N LEU A 12 -3.22 -23.17 -47.56
CA LEU A 12 -3.48 -23.88 -46.32
C LEU A 12 -2.24 -23.99 -45.42
N SER A 13 -1.04 -24.05 -46.01
CA SER A 13 0.22 -24.03 -45.24
C SER A 13 0.57 -22.63 -44.68
N LEU A 14 0.20 -21.56 -45.39
CA LEU A 14 0.40 -20.18 -44.94
C LEU A 14 -0.55 -19.78 -43.79
N ASN A 15 -1.78 -20.31 -43.75
CA ASN A 15 -2.73 -20.01 -42.68
C ASN A 15 -2.35 -20.65 -41.32
N ASN A 16 -1.67 -21.79 -41.32
CA ASN A 16 -1.18 -22.42 -40.09
C ASN A 16 0.04 -21.70 -39.47
N LEU A 17 0.81 -20.95 -40.25
CA LEU A 17 1.90 -20.11 -39.76
C LEU A 17 1.40 -18.81 -39.10
N LEU A 18 0.23 -18.29 -39.53
CA LEU A 18 -0.38 -17.08 -38.95
C LEU A 18 -1.08 -17.34 -37.61
N HIS A 19 -1.51 -18.56 -37.32
CA HIS A 19 -2.08 -18.93 -36.01
C HIS A 19 -1.04 -19.29 -34.94
N ALA A 20 0.26 -19.27 -35.27
CA ALA A 20 1.33 -19.47 -34.30
C ALA A 20 1.69 -18.21 -33.49
N GLN A 21 1.19 -17.02 -33.85
CA GLN A 21 1.60 -15.74 -33.26
C GLN A 21 0.76 -15.25 -32.08
N ASN A 22 -0.17 -16.05 -31.55
CA ASN A 22 -0.92 -15.70 -30.33
C ASN A 22 -0.95 -16.84 -29.31
N ARG A 23 0.16 -17.56 -29.15
CA ARG A 23 0.37 -18.35 -27.94
C ARG A 23 0.56 -17.36 -26.80
N ALA A 24 -0.44 -17.23 -25.93
CA ALA A 24 -0.28 -16.59 -24.64
C ALA A 24 0.98 -17.16 -23.98
N VAL A 25 2.00 -16.31 -23.77
CA VAL A 25 3.25 -16.74 -23.14
C VAL A 25 2.86 -17.28 -21.75
N PRO A 26 3.06 -18.58 -21.47
CA PRO A 26 2.68 -19.13 -20.18
C PRO A 26 3.43 -18.40 -19.07
N SER A 27 2.74 -18.09 -17.97
CA SER A 27 3.40 -17.55 -16.79
C SER A 27 4.43 -18.56 -16.28
N LEU A 28 5.65 -18.09 -16.06
CA LEU A 28 6.74 -18.88 -15.51
C LEU A 28 6.48 -19.20 -14.04
N LYS A 29 6.87 -20.42 -13.66
CA LYS A 29 6.78 -20.95 -12.30
C LYS A 29 8.16 -21.29 -11.77
N ILE A 30 8.21 -21.61 -10.48
CA ILE A 30 9.43 -22.12 -9.85
C ILE A 30 9.85 -23.42 -10.52
N GLY A 31 11.14 -23.50 -10.86
CA GLY A 31 11.72 -24.59 -11.65
C GLY A 31 11.87 -24.28 -13.13
N ASP A 32 11.12 -23.31 -13.66
CA ASP A 32 11.19 -22.96 -15.07
C ASP A 32 12.47 -22.19 -15.41
N LYS A 33 12.93 -22.37 -16.64
CA LYS A 33 13.99 -21.55 -17.23
C LYS A 33 13.38 -20.26 -17.79
N VAL A 34 13.99 -19.14 -17.44
CA VAL A 34 13.64 -17.85 -18.01
C VAL A 34 14.00 -17.88 -19.51
N PRO A 35 13.04 -17.58 -20.41
CA PRO A 35 13.31 -17.56 -21.84
C PRO A 35 14.18 -16.35 -22.18
N GLN A 36 14.64 -16.32 -23.43
CA GLN A 36 15.34 -15.15 -23.94
C GLN A 36 14.36 -13.99 -24.07
N ILE A 37 14.63 -12.87 -23.39
CA ILE A 37 13.72 -11.71 -23.36
C ILE A 37 14.54 -10.45 -23.57
N ALA A 38 14.25 -9.75 -24.66
CA ALA A 38 14.81 -8.45 -24.91
C ALA A 38 14.14 -7.42 -24.00
N LEU A 39 14.95 -6.69 -23.22
CA LEU A 39 14.48 -5.62 -22.35
C LEU A 39 15.12 -4.31 -22.81
N LYS A 40 14.34 -3.22 -22.76
CA LYS A 40 14.78 -1.88 -23.18
C LYS A 40 14.18 -0.85 -22.25
N GLY A 41 14.81 0.33 -22.20
CA GLY A 41 14.26 1.45 -21.44
C GLY A 41 14.51 1.35 -19.94
N PHE A 42 15.63 0.77 -19.52
CA PHE A 42 16.07 0.93 -18.13
C PHE A 42 16.39 2.40 -17.79
N LEU A 43 16.20 2.79 -16.54
CA LEU A 43 16.73 4.03 -15.98
C LEU A 43 18.11 3.77 -15.37
N GLY A 44 19.02 4.74 -15.49
CA GLY A 44 20.36 4.66 -14.93
C GLY A 44 21.41 4.04 -15.85
N LYS A 45 22.59 3.72 -15.30
CA LYS A 45 23.80 3.36 -16.08
C LYS A 45 23.82 1.92 -16.62
N ARG A 46 22.81 1.10 -16.32
CA ARG A 46 22.81 -0.31 -16.66
C ARG A 46 21.76 -0.59 -17.71
N GLU A 47 22.18 -0.45 -18.96
CA GLU A 47 21.43 -0.97 -20.11
C GLU A 47 21.83 -2.42 -20.31
N ALA A 48 20.84 -3.31 -20.39
CA ALA A 48 21.02 -4.66 -20.89
C ALA A 48 20.05 -4.84 -22.04
N LYS A 49 20.49 -5.50 -23.11
CA LYS A 49 19.63 -5.78 -24.27
C LYS A 49 18.78 -7.01 -24.02
N ASP A 50 19.21 -7.89 -23.12
CA ASP A 50 18.58 -9.16 -22.80
C ASP A 50 18.56 -9.45 -21.29
N LEU A 51 17.48 -10.06 -20.79
CA LEU A 51 17.36 -10.48 -19.39
C LEU A 51 18.47 -11.46 -18.97
N LYS A 52 19.00 -12.26 -19.90
CA LYS A 52 20.12 -13.19 -19.67
C LYS A 52 21.39 -12.50 -19.20
N GLU A 53 21.62 -11.26 -19.62
CA GLU A 53 22.79 -10.49 -19.20
C GLU A 53 22.77 -10.19 -17.69
N PHE A 54 21.59 -10.20 -17.07
CA PHE A 54 21.44 -9.97 -15.63
C PHE A 54 21.66 -11.23 -14.78
N TYR A 55 21.49 -12.43 -15.30
CA TYR A 55 21.71 -13.66 -14.50
C TYR A 55 22.93 -14.47 -14.97
N LYS A 56 23.63 -14.08 -16.04
CA LYS A 56 24.81 -14.81 -16.49
C LYS A 56 25.95 -14.68 -15.45
N GLY A 57 26.19 -15.74 -14.69
CA GLY A 57 27.25 -15.80 -13.67
C GLY A 57 26.91 -15.09 -12.35
N LYS A 58 25.70 -14.53 -12.22
CA LYS A 58 25.19 -13.89 -11.01
C LYS A 58 23.77 -14.35 -10.76
N VAL A 59 23.34 -14.38 -9.52
CA VAL A 59 21.92 -14.54 -9.22
C VAL A 59 21.19 -13.22 -9.51
N LEU A 60 19.89 -13.31 -9.81
CA LEU A 60 19.07 -12.17 -10.19
C LEU A 60 17.82 -12.12 -9.31
N ILE A 61 17.49 -10.94 -8.82
CA ILE A 61 16.18 -10.63 -8.25
C ILE A 61 15.43 -9.70 -9.20
N ILE A 62 14.22 -10.08 -9.59
CA ILE A 62 13.27 -9.19 -10.27
C ILE A 62 12.21 -8.79 -9.24
N ASN A 63 12.15 -7.51 -8.90
CA ASN A 63 11.21 -6.92 -7.96
C ASN A 63 10.12 -6.16 -8.72
N PHE A 64 8.85 -6.43 -8.42
CA PHE A 64 7.70 -5.71 -8.97
C PHE A 64 7.09 -4.79 -7.92
N TRP A 65 6.93 -3.51 -8.27
CA TRP A 65 6.45 -2.47 -7.37
C TRP A 65 5.57 -1.43 -8.10
N ALA A 66 4.98 -0.54 -7.31
CA ALA A 66 4.29 0.66 -7.81
C ALA A 66 4.42 1.81 -6.80
N SER A 67 4.33 3.04 -7.28
CA SER A 67 4.45 4.28 -6.50
C SER A 67 3.48 4.38 -5.31
N TRP A 68 2.32 3.75 -5.41
CA TRP A 68 1.29 3.71 -4.37
C TRP A 68 1.50 2.58 -3.35
N CYS A 69 2.40 1.64 -3.63
CA CYS A 69 2.65 0.47 -2.80
C CYS A 69 3.65 0.79 -1.68
N VAL A 70 3.15 1.27 -0.54
CA VAL A 70 3.96 1.57 0.65
C VAL A 70 4.92 0.44 1.07
N PRO A 71 4.50 -0.85 1.17
CA PRO A 71 5.44 -1.92 1.52
C PRO A 71 6.55 -2.10 0.47
N CYS A 72 6.25 -1.91 -0.82
CA CYS A 72 7.25 -1.95 -1.89
C CYS A 72 8.27 -0.82 -1.72
N LEU A 73 7.83 0.41 -1.43
CA LEU A 73 8.72 1.56 -1.22
C LEU A 73 9.70 1.35 -0.04
N LYS A 74 9.26 0.66 1.02
CA LYS A 74 10.14 0.29 2.15
C LYS A 74 11.17 -0.78 1.77
N GLU A 75 10.88 -1.63 0.79
CA GLU A 75 11.75 -2.71 0.32
C GLU A 75 12.82 -2.22 -0.67
N LEU A 76 12.52 -1.20 -1.47
CA LEU A 76 13.44 -0.67 -2.50
C LEU A 76 14.84 -0.30 -1.96
N PRO A 77 15.01 0.44 -0.84
CA PRO A 77 16.33 0.71 -0.27
C PRO A 77 17.07 -0.55 0.23
N ILE A 78 16.32 -1.56 0.68
CA ILE A 78 16.88 -2.84 1.14
C ILE A 78 17.48 -3.58 -0.05
N LEU A 79 16.74 -3.66 -1.15
CA LEU A 79 17.20 -4.26 -2.41
C LEU A 79 18.44 -3.55 -2.96
N ASP A 80 18.47 -2.22 -2.93
CA ASP A 80 19.66 -1.45 -3.35
C ASP A 80 20.88 -1.78 -2.49
N SER A 81 20.72 -1.81 -1.17
CA SER A 81 21.79 -2.18 -0.25
C SER A 81 22.29 -3.61 -0.51
N LEU A 82 21.40 -4.57 -0.73
CA LEU A 82 21.75 -5.96 -1.01
C LEU A 82 22.48 -6.09 -2.36
N ALA A 83 22.01 -5.40 -3.39
CA ALA A 83 22.68 -5.33 -4.70
C ALA A 83 24.08 -4.73 -4.59
N LYS A 84 24.23 -3.68 -3.77
CA LYS A 84 25.52 -3.01 -3.53
C LYS A 84 26.52 -3.93 -2.82
N VAL A 85 26.10 -4.59 -1.73
CA VAL A 85 26.98 -5.46 -0.93
C VAL A 85 27.39 -6.72 -1.70
N ASN A 86 26.52 -7.22 -2.57
CA ASN A 86 26.74 -8.46 -3.33
C ASN A 86 26.98 -8.17 -4.81
N ALA A 87 27.57 -7.02 -5.17
CA ALA A 87 27.64 -6.54 -6.56
C ALA A 87 28.36 -7.49 -7.53
N ASP A 88 29.24 -8.36 -7.04
CA ASP A 88 29.93 -9.41 -7.81
C ASP A 88 29.05 -10.65 -8.07
N LYS A 89 28.01 -10.88 -7.26
CA LYS A 89 27.22 -12.12 -7.25
C LYS A 89 25.72 -11.94 -7.48
N LEU A 90 25.19 -10.74 -7.27
CA LEU A 90 23.77 -10.42 -7.32
C LEU A 90 23.52 -9.24 -8.26
N ASN A 91 22.50 -9.37 -9.10
CA ASN A 91 21.89 -8.26 -9.81
C ASN A 91 20.43 -8.11 -9.37
N VAL A 92 19.94 -6.88 -9.39
CA VAL A 92 18.53 -6.58 -9.08
C VAL A 92 17.95 -5.74 -10.21
N ILE A 93 16.78 -6.13 -10.68
CA ILE A 93 15.92 -5.34 -11.54
C ILE A 93 14.67 -4.97 -10.76
N SER A 94 14.33 -3.68 -10.73
CA SER A 94 13.10 -3.16 -10.15
C SER A 94 12.16 -2.74 -11.28
N VAL A 95 10.98 -3.33 -11.34
CA VAL A 95 10.04 -3.28 -12.46
C VAL A 95 8.75 -2.62 -12.01
N THR A 96 8.24 -1.67 -12.80
CA THR A 96 6.90 -1.09 -12.62
C THR A 96 6.19 -1.00 -13.97
N TYR A 97 4.88 -1.21 -13.97
CA TYR A 97 4.02 -0.98 -15.14
C TYR A 97 3.75 0.53 -15.36
N GLU A 98 4.06 1.37 -14.37
CA GLU A 98 3.84 2.82 -14.45
C GLU A 98 4.76 3.44 -15.50
N SER A 99 4.28 4.49 -16.17
CA SER A 99 5.01 5.12 -17.28
C SER A 99 6.40 5.62 -16.84
N ARG A 100 7.30 5.75 -17.81
CA ARG A 100 8.64 6.30 -17.58
C ARG A 100 8.59 7.66 -16.89
N ASP A 101 7.81 8.59 -17.43
CA ASP A 101 7.74 9.97 -16.92
C ASP A 101 7.20 10.00 -15.48
N HIS A 102 6.18 9.20 -15.20
CA HIS A 102 5.64 9.08 -13.84
C HIS A 102 6.68 8.51 -12.88
N THR A 103 7.36 7.43 -13.28
CA THR A 103 8.37 6.77 -12.46
C THR A 103 9.56 7.69 -12.18
N VAL A 104 10.06 8.41 -13.19
CA VAL A 104 11.16 9.37 -13.03
C VAL A 104 10.74 10.50 -12.08
N SER A 105 9.59 11.14 -12.33
CA SER A 105 9.09 12.21 -11.46
C SER A 105 8.88 11.75 -10.02
N PHE A 106 8.40 10.52 -9.83
CA PHE A 106 8.21 9.94 -8.51
C PHE A 106 9.55 9.72 -7.79
N LEU A 107 10.54 9.13 -8.45
CA LEU A 107 11.86 8.86 -7.85
C LEU A 107 12.63 10.16 -7.55
N GLU A 108 12.51 11.20 -8.37
CA GLU A 108 13.10 12.51 -8.11
C GLU A 108 12.52 13.17 -6.84
N LYS A 109 11.22 12.97 -6.58
CA LYS A 109 10.53 13.46 -5.37
C LYS A 109 10.86 12.64 -4.11
N HIS A 110 11.42 11.44 -4.26
CA HIS A 110 11.73 10.52 -3.17
C HIS A 110 13.21 10.10 -3.21
N PRO A 111 14.15 11.04 -2.99
CA PRO A 111 15.59 10.76 -3.06
C PRO A 111 16.07 9.75 -2.00
N ASP A 112 15.26 9.49 -0.98
CA ASP A 112 15.49 8.51 0.07
C ASP A 112 15.39 7.05 -0.41
N LEU A 113 14.70 6.78 -1.53
CA LEU A 113 14.55 5.43 -2.09
C LEU A 113 15.87 4.84 -2.64
N LYS A 114 16.89 5.68 -2.89
CA LYS A 114 18.28 5.32 -3.24
C LYS A 114 18.38 4.11 -4.18
N LEU A 115 18.00 4.25 -5.45
CA LEU A 115 18.13 3.19 -6.46
C LEU A 115 19.39 3.39 -7.33
N LYS A 116 20.58 3.18 -6.76
CA LYS A 116 21.87 3.41 -7.43
C LYS A 116 22.53 2.13 -7.94
N SER A 117 22.27 1.02 -7.26
CA SER A 117 22.81 -0.32 -7.55
C SER A 117 21.76 -1.24 -8.20
N VAL A 118 20.52 -0.78 -8.33
CA VAL A 118 19.41 -1.48 -8.98
C VAL A 118 19.15 -0.91 -10.38
N ALA A 119 18.85 -1.78 -11.35
CA ALA A 119 18.34 -1.35 -12.65
C ALA A 119 16.82 -1.16 -12.58
N VAL A 120 16.31 0.02 -12.93
CA VAL A 120 14.86 0.30 -12.87
C VAL A 120 14.25 0.22 -14.26
N LEU A 121 13.19 -0.56 -14.44
CA LEU A 121 12.47 -0.76 -15.69
C LEU A 121 11.02 -0.25 -15.56
N PRO A 122 10.74 1.00 -15.98
CA PRO A 122 9.39 1.54 -16.01
C PRO A 122 8.64 1.15 -17.29
N GLY A 123 7.30 1.20 -17.23
CA GLY A 123 6.41 0.93 -18.36
C GLY A 123 6.47 -0.52 -18.85
N ASP A 124 6.91 -1.44 -18.00
CA ASP A 124 7.03 -2.85 -18.38
C ASP A 124 5.64 -3.50 -18.49
N SER A 125 5.43 -4.23 -19.58
CA SER A 125 4.32 -5.17 -19.76
C SER A 125 4.78 -6.61 -19.93
N VAL A 126 6.04 -6.83 -20.37
CA VAL A 126 6.56 -8.14 -20.72
C VAL A 126 6.86 -8.96 -19.47
N LEU A 127 7.62 -8.40 -18.52
CA LEU A 127 7.93 -9.10 -17.27
C LEU A 127 6.67 -9.30 -16.42
N HIS A 128 5.73 -8.35 -16.43
CA HIS A 128 4.43 -8.52 -15.77
C HIS A 128 3.61 -9.67 -16.37
N GLN A 129 3.67 -9.89 -17.68
CA GLN A 129 2.96 -10.97 -18.34
C GLN A 129 3.55 -12.35 -18.00
N ILE A 130 4.87 -12.48 -18.07
CA ILE A 130 5.55 -13.78 -17.84
C ILE A 130 5.65 -14.15 -16.37
N PHE A 131 5.73 -13.16 -15.46
CA PHE A 131 5.72 -13.36 -14.02
C PHE A 131 4.39 -12.85 -13.49
N SER A 132 3.30 -13.48 -13.93
CA SER A 132 1.96 -13.04 -13.60
C SER A 132 1.74 -13.03 -12.09
N HIS A 133 1.34 -11.87 -11.58
CA HIS A 133 1.12 -11.64 -10.16
C HIS A 133 -0.10 -10.76 -9.96
N ARG A 134 -0.77 -10.94 -8.82
CA ARG A 134 -1.95 -10.14 -8.45
C ARG A 134 -1.65 -9.08 -7.41
N ILE A 135 -0.57 -9.27 -6.65
CA ILE A 135 -0.27 -8.47 -5.47
C ILE A 135 1.22 -8.19 -5.43
N ILE A 136 1.56 -6.95 -5.14
CA ILE A 136 2.92 -6.45 -4.95
C ILE A 136 3.14 -6.09 -3.47
N PRO A 137 4.38 -6.18 -2.94
CA PRO A 137 5.62 -6.53 -3.65
C PRO A 137 5.66 -7.99 -4.07
N HIS A 138 6.19 -8.23 -5.27
CA HIS A 138 6.39 -9.57 -5.84
C HIS A 138 7.85 -9.67 -6.27
N ASN A 139 8.57 -10.65 -5.73
CA ASN A 139 9.99 -10.85 -5.99
C ASN A 139 10.24 -12.22 -6.60
N VAL A 140 10.94 -12.25 -7.72
CA VAL A 140 11.35 -13.49 -8.41
C VAL A 140 12.85 -13.66 -8.26
N LEU A 141 13.28 -14.75 -7.65
CA LEU A 141 14.67 -15.10 -7.42
C LEU A 141 15.11 -16.11 -8.47
N ILE A 142 16.08 -15.72 -9.30
CA ILE A 142 16.60 -16.49 -10.43
C ILE A 142 18.07 -16.81 -10.18
N ASP A 143 18.46 -18.07 -10.39
CA ASP A 143 19.86 -18.47 -10.25
C ASP A 143 20.73 -18.06 -11.44
N SER A 144 22.04 -18.28 -11.33
CA SER A 144 23.01 -17.95 -12.38
C SER A 144 22.86 -18.73 -13.68
N SER A 145 22.01 -19.76 -13.70
CA SER A 145 21.68 -20.57 -14.87
C SER A 145 20.36 -20.15 -15.53
N GLY A 146 19.70 -19.12 -15.00
CA GLY A 146 18.40 -18.64 -15.49
C GLY A 146 17.20 -19.45 -15.02
N THR A 147 17.33 -20.22 -13.93
CA THR A 147 16.21 -21.00 -13.36
C THR A 147 15.52 -20.19 -12.27
N VAL A 148 14.19 -20.12 -12.30
CA VAL A 148 13.40 -19.53 -11.21
C VAL A 148 13.49 -20.44 -9.98
N ARG A 149 14.09 -19.96 -8.89
CA ARG A 149 14.28 -20.73 -7.66
C ARG A 149 13.26 -20.43 -6.57
N ASN A 150 12.78 -19.20 -6.52
CA ASN A 150 11.78 -18.79 -5.53
C ASN A 150 10.99 -17.58 -6.02
N ILE A 151 9.74 -17.49 -5.57
CA ILE A 151 8.86 -16.34 -5.75
C ILE A 151 8.33 -15.97 -4.37
N THR A 152 8.48 -14.72 -3.93
CA THR A 152 8.22 -14.31 -2.54
C THR A 152 7.72 -12.86 -2.44
N GLY A 153 7.09 -12.51 -1.31
CA GLY A 153 6.92 -11.11 -0.90
C GLY A 153 8.16 -10.59 -0.17
N SER A 154 8.05 -9.43 0.49
CA SER A 154 9.18 -8.79 1.17
C SER A 154 9.81 -9.59 2.30
N GLU A 155 9.07 -10.51 2.90
CA GLU A 155 9.57 -11.43 3.92
C GLU A 155 10.70 -12.34 3.41
N GLY A 156 10.79 -12.57 2.09
CA GLY A 156 11.84 -13.39 1.49
C GLY A 156 13.09 -12.62 1.10
N ILE A 157 13.07 -11.28 1.14
CA ILE A 157 14.22 -10.44 0.80
C ILE A 157 15.10 -10.24 2.03
N THR A 158 15.97 -11.22 2.29
CA THR A 158 16.93 -11.22 3.39
C THR A 158 18.32 -11.60 2.90
N GLN A 159 19.38 -11.13 3.57
CA GLN A 159 20.75 -11.52 3.24
C GLN A 159 20.93 -13.05 3.31
N SER A 160 20.32 -13.70 4.30
CA SER A 160 20.40 -15.16 4.44
C SER A 160 19.83 -15.92 3.25
N ASN A 161 18.65 -15.51 2.74
CA ASN A 161 18.08 -16.13 1.54
C ASN A 161 18.92 -15.85 0.29
N ILE A 162 19.50 -14.66 0.17
CA ILE A 162 20.39 -14.32 -0.94
C ILE A 162 21.65 -15.17 -0.90
N ASP A 163 22.25 -15.38 0.27
CA ASP A 163 23.41 -16.26 0.43
C ASP A 163 23.07 -17.71 0.04
N LEU A 164 21.88 -18.19 0.39
CA LEU A 164 21.40 -19.51 -0.02
C LEU A 164 21.21 -19.59 -1.54
N LEU A 165 20.63 -18.56 -2.17
CA LEU A 165 20.45 -18.48 -3.61
C LEU A 165 21.81 -18.47 -4.33
N ILE A 166 22.78 -17.68 -3.86
CA ILE A 166 24.15 -17.60 -4.38
C ILE A 166 24.85 -18.96 -4.29
N ARG A 167 24.64 -19.70 -3.19
CA ARG A 167 25.20 -21.05 -2.99
C ARG A 167 24.44 -22.15 -3.76
N GLY A 168 23.40 -21.79 -4.53
CA GLY A 168 22.59 -22.75 -5.29
C GLY A 168 21.74 -23.68 -4.43
N LYS A 169 21.45 -23.32 -3.18
CA LYS A 169 20.61 -24.13 -2.28
C LYS A 169 19.13 -23.87 -2.52
N SER A 170 18.32 -24.93 -2.43
CA SER A 170 16.87 -24.91 -2.73
C SER A 170 15.97 -24.58 -1.52
N SER A 171 16.50 -24.61 -0.30
CA SER A 171 15.72 -24.29 0.92
C SER A 171 15.63 -22.78 1.15
N LEU A 172 15.02 -22.08 0.20
CA LEU A 172 14.65 -20.67 0.34
C LEU A 172 13.34 -20.56 1.15
N THR A 173 13.00 -19.36 1.63
CA THR A 173 11.72 -19.09 2.32
C THR A 173 10.51 -19.61 1.54
N LYS A 174 9.39 -19.85 2.25
CA LYS A 174 8.15 -20.33 1.63
C LYS A 174 7.74 -19.46 0.44
N ASN A 175 7.34 -20.13 -0.63
CA ASN A 175 6.92 -19.47 -1.86
C ASN A 175 5.63 -18.67 -1.62
N LYS A 176 5.57 -17.46 -2.17
CA LYS A 176 4.35 -16.67 -2.26
C LYS A 176 3.35 -17.38 -3.17
N ASN A 177 2.09 -17.46 -2.72
CA ASN A 177 1.02 -18.10 -3.47
C ASN A 177 0.05 -17.04 -4.00
N ASP A 178 0.26 -16.63 -5.25
CA ASP A 178 -0.64 -15.71 -5.96
C ASP A 178 -1.80 -16.42 -6.65
N ALA A 179 -1.85 -17.76 -6.61
CA ALA A 179 -3.01 -18.55 -7.03
C ALA A 179 -4.11 -18.45 -5.97
N ILE A 180 -4.53 -17.23 -5.72
CA ILE A 180 -5.68 -16.96 -4.88
C ILE A 180 -6.89 -17.31 -5.75
N GLY A 181 -7.59 -18.41 -5.43
CA GLY A 181 -8.87 -18.79 -6.07
C GLY A 181 -9.99 -17.75 -5.88
N PHE A 182 -9.65 -16.62 -5.29
CA PHE A 182 -10.47 -15.50 -4.91
C PHE A 182 -10.22 -14.31 -5.85
N ASN A 183 -11.31 -13.71 -6.32
CA ASN A 183 -11.31 -12.46 -7.06
C ASN A 183 -11.68 -11.36 -6.05
N PHE A 184 -10.88 -10.29 -5.92
CA PHE A 184 -11.17 -9.17 -4.99
C PHE A 184 -12.49 -8.46 -5.30
N ASN A 185 -13.01 -8.62 -6.52
CA ASN A 185 -14.32 -8.13 -6.93
C ASN A 185 -15.46 -9.13 -6.64
N GLU A 186 -15.15 -10.35 -6.19
CA GLU A 186 -16.09 -11.41 -5.82
C GLU A 186 -15.98 -11.75 -4.32
N THR A 187 -17.00 -12.41 -3.77
CA THR A 187 -17.01 -12.91 -2.39
C THR A 187 -16.01 -14.04 -2.19
N PHE A 188 -15.56 -14.29 -0.95
CA PHE A 188 -14.54 -15.31 -0.63
C PHE A 188 -14.91 -16.75 -1.04
N HIS A 189 -16.18 -16.99 -1.35
CA HIS A 189 -16.71 -18.29 -1.68
C HIS A 189 -17.47 -18.21 -3.01
N LYS A 190 -16.93 -18.87 -4.05
CA LYS A 190 -17.64 -19.13 -5.32
C LYS A 190 -18.71 -20.20 -5.04
N GLY A 191 -19.87 -19.74 -4.59
CA GLY A 191 -21.02 -20.59 -4.23
C GLY A 191 -22.14 -19.86 -3.47
N ASP A 192 -21.88 -18.65 -2.97
CA ASP A 192 -22.69 -18.00 -1.92
C ASP A 192 -23.48 -16.77 -2.42
N SER A 193 -24.11 -16.81 -3.59
CA SER A 193 -24.78 -15.62 -4.16
C SER A 193 -26.12 -15.22 -3.51
N ASN A 194 -26.60 -15.91 -2.46
CA ASN A 194 -27.92 -15.69 -1.85
C ASN A 194 -27.90 -15.08 -0.43
N PHE A 195 -26.74 -14.70 0.11
CA PHE A 195 -26.69 -14.12 1.46
C PHE A 195 -27.20 -12.67 1.46
N ILE A 196 -28.08 -12.36 2.42
CA ILE A 196 -28.55 -11.00 2.67
C ILE A 196 -27.43 -10.19 3.34
N SER A 197 -26.81 -10.74 4.37
CA SER A 197 -25.62 -10.20 5.07
C SER A 197 -24.66 -11.32 5.45
N ARG A 198 -23.38 -11.00 5.61
CA ARG A 198 -22.35 -11.98 6.00
C ARG A 198 -21.19 -11.33 6.74
N SER A 199 -20.72 -11.98 7.80
CA SER A 199 -19.45 -11.68 8.48
C SER A 199 -18.58 -12.93 8.50
N ILE A 200 -17.31 -12.80 8.12
CA ILE A 200 -16.32 -13.88 8.14
C ILE A 200 -15.06 -13.35 8.81
N LEU A 201 -14.54 -14.10 9.77
CA LEU A 201 -13.24 -13.86 10.38
C LEU A 201 -12.45 -15.17 10.38
N THR A 202 -11.24 -15.14 9.84
CA THR A 202 -10.33 -16.30 9.81
C THR A 202 -8.97 -15.93 10.38
N SER A 203 -8.21 -16.94 10.82
CA SER A 203 -6.79 -16.81 11.13
C SER A 203 -5.97 -16.48 9.87
N TYR A 204 -4.67 -16.32 10.06
CA TYR A 204 -3.69 -16.11 8.99
C TYR A 204 -3.84 -17.16 7.88
N MET A 205 -3.94 -16.67 6.64
CA MET A 205 -3.99 -17.50 5.45
C MET A 205 -2.62 -17.52 4.77
N GLU A 206 -1.94 -18.67 4.80
CA GLU A 206 -0.61 -18.81 4.23
C GLU A 206 -0.59 -18.51 2.72
N GLY A 207 0.44 -17.77 2.28
CA GLY A 207 0.61 -17.39 0.89
C GLY A 207 -0.20 -16.18 0.43
N ILE A 208 -1.15 -15.69 1.25
CA ILE A 208 -1.86 -14.43 0.99
C ILE A 208 -1.07 -13.28 1.63
N PRO A 209 -0.79 -12.18 0.92
CA PRO A 209 -0.14 -11.02 1.51
C PRO A 209 -1.11 -10.20 2.36
N GLY A 210 -0.56 -9.34 3.21
CA GLY A 210 -1.34 -8.41 4.02
C GLY A 210 -1.95 -7.28 3.18
N GLY A 211 -3.21 -6.94 3.43
CA GLY A 211 -3.87 -5.83 2.74
C GLY A 211 -5.29 -5.58 3.25
N LEU A 212 -5.81 -4.38 2.99
CA LEU A 212 -7.16 -3.99 3.38
C LEU A 212 -7.82 -3.20 2.26
N SER A 213 -9.10 -3.43 2.05
CA SER A 213 -9.92 -2.66 1.12
C SER A 213 -11.33 -2.51 1.67
N TYR A 214 -11.76 -1.26 1.78
CA TYR A 214 -13.16 -0.93 1.96
C TYR A 214 -13.71 -0.51 0.61
N ARG A 215 -14.75 -1.20 0.12
CA ARG A 215 -15.36 -0.93 -1.17
C ARG A 215 -16.86 -0.81 -1.02
N ARG A 216 -17.39 0.33 -1.46
CA ARG A 216 -18.79 0.43 -1.86
C ARG A 216 -18.90 -0.28 -3.22
N SER A 217 -19.14 -1.59 -3.19
CA SER A 217 -19.23 -2.40 -4.40
C SER A 217 -20.62 -2.28 -5.02
N TRP A 218 -20.65 -1.99 -6.31
CA TRP A 218 -21.86 -2.04 -7.14
C TRP A 218 -21.99 -3.45 -7.73
N ASN A 219 -23.10 -4.16 -7.47
CA ASN A 219 -23.42 -5.43 -8.13
C ASN A 219 -24.52 -5.22 -9.19
N PRO A 220 -24.40 -5.80 -10.40
CA PRO A 220 -25.07 -5.31 -11.61
C PRO A 220 -26.52 -5.78 -11.82
N LYS A 221 -27.12 -6.60 -10.94
CA LYS A 221 -28.45 -7.18 -11.20
C LYS A 221 -29.63 -6.64 -10.37
N LYS A 222 -29.60 -6.53 -9.03
CA LYS A 222 -30.82 -6.08 -8.27
C LYS A 222 -30.66 -5.43 -6.88
N ARG A 223 -29.51 -5.40 -6.19
CA ARG A 223 -29.43 -4.84 -4.82
C ARG A 223 -28.03 -4.31 -4.49
N GLU A 224 -27.95 -3.06 -4.03
CA GLU A 224 -26.71 -2.39 -3.64
C GLU A 224 -26.15 -2.98 -2.34
N ILE A 225 -24.85 -3.25 -2.25
CA ILE A 225 -24.21 -3.84 -1.05
C ILE A 225 -23.01 -3.00 -0.60
N ILE A 226 -22.76 -2.96 0.71
CA ILE A 226 -21.56 -2.36 1.31
C ILE A 226 -20.65 -3.49 1.76
N ARG A 227 -19.37 -3.42 1.39
CA ARG A 227 -18.39 -4.47 1.67
C ARG A 227 -17.09 -3.91 2.27
N PHE A 228 -16.70 -4.49 3.40
CA PHE A 228 -15.35 -4.36 3.95
C PHE A 228 -14.64 -5.70 3.83
N PHE A 229 -13.38 -5.69 3.44
CA PHE A 229 -12.55 -6.89 3.51
C PHE A 229 -11.08 -6.57 3.76
N SER A 230 -10.41 -7.49 4.45
CA SER A 230 -8.99 -7.42 4.76
C SER A 230 -8.36 -8.81 4.78
N PHE A 231 -7.10 -8.89 4.42
CA PHE A 231 -6.31 -10.12 4.35
C PHE A 231 -5.08 -9.97 5.24
N ASN A 232 -4.83 -10.95 6.10
CA ASN A 232 -3.62 -11.05 6.91
C ASN A 232 -3.19 -9.69 7.50
N VAL A 233 -4.12 -9.04 8.19
CA VAL A 233 -3.88 -7.79 8.93
C VAL A 233 -3.89 -8.05 10.43
N SER A 234 -3.14 -7.25 11.19
CA SER A 234 -3.12 -7.36 12.65
C SER A 234 -4.44 -6.91 13.26
N LEU A 235 -4.72 -7.36 14.48
CA LEU A 235 -5.88 -6.89 15.25
C LEU A 235 -5.89 -5.36 15.39
N SER A 236 -4.74 -4.74 15.62
CA SER A 236 -4.59 -3.28 15.64
C SER A 236 -5.08 -2.62 14.34
N HIS A 237 -4.75 -3.17 13.17
CA HIS A 237 -5.22 -2.64 11.88
C HIS A 237 -6.74 -2.77 11.69
N LEU A 238 -7.33 -3.89 12.13
CA LEU A 238 -8.79 -4.05 12.12
C LEU A 238 -9.46 -3.01 13.01
N LEU A 239 -8.95 -2.81 14.22
CA LEU A 239 -9.48 -1.86 15.20
C LEU A 239 -9.35 -0.41 14.72
N TRP A 240 -8.22 -0.05 14.11
CA TRP A 240 -8.05 1.28 13.50
C TRP A 240 -9.06 1.56 12.41
N SER A 241 -9.41 0.54 11.61
CA SER A 241 -10.39 0.67 10.54
C SER A 241 -11.80 0.92 11.07
N VAL A 242 -12.15 0.28 12.20
CA VAL A 242 -13.45 0.44 12.87
C VAL A 242 -13.57 1.80 13.57
N VAL A 243 -12.56 2.14 14.38
CA VAL A 243 -12.58 3.38 15.18
C VAL A 243 -12.43 4.62 14.29
N GLY A 244 -11.75 4.49 13.16
CA GLY A 244 -11.60 5.56 12.16
C GLY A 244 -12.88 5.88 11.37
N MET A 245 -13.87 4.97 11.35
CA MET A 245 -15.19 5.15 10.71
C MET A 245 -15.13 5.90 9.36
N GLU A 246 -14.46 5.32 8.35
CA GLU A 246 -14.20 5.92 7.01
C GLU A 246 -13.26 7.14 6.94
N LYS A 247 -12.97 7.84 8.04
CA LYS A 247 -11.98 8.93 8.02
C LYS A 247 -10.58 8.34 7.88
N SER A 248 -9.73 8.98 7.05
CA SER A 248 -8.40 8.48 6.70
C SER A 248 -7.68 7.90 7.93
N ILE A 249 -7.43 6.59 7.89
CA ILE A 249 -6.82 5.78 8.98
C ILE A 249 -5.53 6.40 9.52
N ARG A 250 -4.89 7.22 8.67
CA ARG A 250 -3.69 8.03 8.89
C ARG A 250 -3.80 9.01 10.07
N ASN A 251 -5.02 9.36 10.50
CA ASN A 251 -5.25 10.41 11.50
C ASN A 251 -5.55 9.91 12.92
N TYR A 252 -5.68 8.59 13.10
CA TYR A 252 -6.20 8.03 14.35
C TYR A 252 -5.21 7.13 15.09
N TYR A 253 -4.02 6.86 14.52
CA TYR A 253 -3.00 6.02 15.17
C TYR A 253 -2.65 6.50 16.59
N HIS A 254 -2.47 7.81 16.79
CA HIS A 254 -2.15 8.43 18.09
C HIS A 254 -3.38 8.78 18.93
N LEU A 255 -4.58 8.66 18.36
CA LEU A 255 -5.85 8.85 19.08
C LEU A 255 -6.41 7.55 19.62
N MET A 256 -5.68 6.44 19.42
CA MET A 256 -5.97 5.14 19.96
C MET A 256 -4.87 4.72 20.93
N ARG A 257 -5.26 4.25 22.11
CA ARG A 257 -4.35 3.60 23.05
C ARG A 257 -4.82 2.18 23.30
N ILE A 258 -3.89 1.24 23.26
CA ILE A 258 -4.15 -0.14 23.62
C ILE A 258 -3.58 -0.38 25.01
N GLU A 259 -4.45 -0.67 25.97
CA GLU A 259 -4.09 -1.10 27.32
C GLU A 259 -4.10 -2.64 27.33
N THR A 260 -2.92 -3.26 27.34
CA THR A 260 -2.78 -4.73 27.25
C THR A 260 -1.59 -5.23 28.07
N LYS A 261 -1.68 -6.47 28.54
CA LYS A 261 -0.57 -7.21 29.17
C LYS A 261 0.35 -7.87 28.13
N ASP A 262 -0.15 -8.16 26.93
CA ASP A 262 0.60 -8.78 25.82
C ASP A 262 0.48 -7.90 24.56
N SER A 263 1.40 -6.94 24.41
CA SER A 263 1.45 -6.06 23.23
C SER A 263 1.68 -6.82 21.93
N THR A 264 2.21 -8.04 21.99
CA THR A 264 2.48 -8.85 20.78
C THR A 264 1.19 -9.33 20.11
N ARG A 265 0.04 -9.29 20.80
CA ARG A 265 -1.27 -9.55 20.18
C ARG A 265 -1.69 -8.49 19.16
N TYR A 266 -1.15 -7.28 19.31
CA TYR A 266 -1.56 -6.12 18.52
C TYR A 266 -0.45 -5.66 17.57
N PHE A 267 0.81 -5.79 17.97
CA PHE A 267 1.94 -5.19 17.25
C PHE A 267 3.07 -6.20 17.04
N TRP A 268 3.73 -6.10 15.88
CA TRP A 268 4.94 -6.87 15.60
C TRP A 268 6.11 -6.27 16.41
N PRO A 269 6.83 -7.08 17.23
CA PRO A 269 7.84 -6.55 18.14
C PRO A 269 9.01 -5.80 17.50
N SER A 270 9.31 -5.95 16.21
CA SER A 270 10.44 -5.22 15.60
C SER A 270 10.19 -3.73 15.39
N GLU A 271 8.99 -3.22 15.69
CA GLU A 271 8.74 -1.77 15.74
C GLU A 271 9.44 -1.11 16.95
N CYS A 272 9.83 -1.90 17.96
CA CYS A 272 10.63 -1.49 19.11
C CYS A 272 11.64 -2.62 19.43
N PRO A 273 12.89 -2.54 18.94
CA PRO A 273 13.88 -3.63 19.04
C PRO A 273 14.07 -4.19 20.47
N GLU A 274 13.92 -3.37 21.50
CA GLU A 274 13.99 -3.75 22.91
C GLU A 274 12.88 -4.72 23.31
N SER A 275 11.72 -4.65 22.64
CA SER A 275 10.56 -5.53 22.85
C SER A 275 10.80 -6.95 22.30
N PHE A 276 11.74 -7.11 21.37
CA PHE A 276 12.05 -8.42 20.79
C PHE A 276 12.65 -9.39 21.81
N ASN A 277 13.47 -8.89 22.74
CA ASN A 277 14.17 -9.73 23.74
C ASN A 277 13.21 -10.46 24.69
N ARG A 278 12.04 -9.88 24.94
CA ARG A 278 10.98 -10.46 25.81
C ARG A 278 9.87 -11.15 25.02
N SER A 279 9.94 -11.11 23.68
CA SER A 279 8.93 -11.69 22.80
C SER A 279 9.00 -13.22 22.78
N LYS A 280 7.82 -13.86 22.85
CA LYS A 280 7.65 -15.30 22.57
C LYS A 280 7.90 -15.65 21.09
N TYR A 281 7.74 -14.67 20.20
CA TYR A 281 7.99 -14.83 18.77
C TYR A 281 9.44 -14.54 18.40
N LYS A 282 10.10 -15.52 17.77
CA LYS A 282 11.49 -15.42 17.30
C LYS A 282 11.62 -14.97 15.84
N THR A 283 10.54 -15.02 15.07
CA THR A 283 10.52 -14.58 13.66
C THR A 283 9.21 -13.86 13.36
N LYS A 284 9.25 -12.97 12.36
CA LYS A 284 8.05 -12.29 11.87
C LYS A 284 7.01 -13.28 11.37
N ALA A 285 7.46 -14.32 10.66
CA ALA A 285 6.58 -15.35 10.12
C ALA A 285 5.79 -16.08 11.23
N ASN A 286 6.40 -16.39 12.38
CA ASN A 286 5.70 -17.04 13.47
C ASN A 286 4.67 -16.11 14.12
N TRP A 287 5.03 -14.84 14.33
CA TRP A 287 4.07 -13.86 14.81
C TRP A 287 2.92 -13.64 13.84
N MET A 288 3.21 -13.61 12.54
CA MET A 288 2.19 -13.41 11.51
C MET A 288 1.12 -14.50 11.55
N LYS A 289 1.53 -15.76 11.73
CA LYS A 289 0.61 -16.90 11.83
C LYS A 289 -0.38 -16.78 12.98
N ASP A 290 0.09 -16.27 14.12
CA ASP A 290 -0.68 -16.25 15.35
C ASP A 290 -1.46 -14.94 15.56
N ASN A 291 -1.09 -13.85 14.85
CA ASN A 291 -1.61 -12.51 15.14
C ASN A 291 -2.15 -11.75 13.91
N LEU A 292 -2.18 -12.39 12.74
CA LEU A 292 -2.84 -11.83 11.56
C LEU A 292 -4.13 -12.56 11.26
N TYR A 293 -5.09 -11.80 10.76
CA TYR A 293 -6.45 -12.25 10.51
C TYR A 293 -6.93 -11.78 9.15
N CYS A 294 -7.85 -12.53 8.56
CA CYS A 294 -8.63 -12.07 7.43
C CYS A 294 -10.06 -11.82 7.88
N TYR A 295 -10.66 -10.74 7.43
CA TYR A 295 -12.01 -10.34 7.83
C TYR A 295 -12.79 -9.87 6.61
N GLU A 296 -14.06 -10.24 6.52
CA GLU A 296 -15.00 -9.75 5.52
C GLU A 296 -16.35 -9.45 6.18
N LEU A 297 -16.92 -8.28 5.87
CA LEU A 297 -18.29 -7.92 6.21
C LEU A 297 -19.01 -7.44 4.96
N THR A 298 -20.16 -8.03 4.67
CA THR A 298 -21.06 -7.66 3.58
C THR A 298 -22.45 -7.37 4.14
N LEU A 299 -22.98 -6.17 3.92
CA LEU A 299 -24.33 -5.75 4.34
C LEU A 299 -25.13 -5.19 3.13
N PRO A 300 -26.47 -5.39 3.08
CA PRO A 300 -27.33 -4.94 1.98
C PRO A 300 -27.88 -3.53 2.16
N LYS A 301 -27.93 -2.65 1.17
CA LYS A 301 -28.54 -1.31 1.37
C LYS A 301 -30.05 -1.37 1.66
N PRO A 302 -30.60 -0.35 2.37
CA PRO A 302 -29.92 0.83 2.92
C PRO A 302 -29.32 0.56 4.31
N PHE A 303 -28.07 1.00 4.52
CA PHE A 303 -27.46 1.13 5.84
C PHE A 303 -26.76 2.48 5.94
N GLN A 304 -26.76 3.06 7.15
CA GLN A 304 -25.90 4.19 7.47
C GLN A 304 -24.47 3.67 7.68
N ASP A 305 -23.48 4.39 7.16
CA ASP A 305 -22.06 4.00 7.25
C ASP A 305 -21.61 3.80 8.71
N THR A 306 -22.17 4.59 9.64
CA THR A 306 -21.92 4.47 11.09
C THR A 306 -22.32 3.10 11.63
N ALA A 307 -23.49 2.60 11.24
CA ALA A 307 -23.98 1.30 11.67
C ALA A 307 -23.13 0.15 11.12
N PHE A 308 -22.55 0.30 9.92
CA PHE A 308 -21.68 -0.72 9.33
C PHE A 308 -20.46 -1.01 10.23
N PHE A 309 -19.81 0.05 10.73
CA PHE A 309 -18.66 -0.11 11.63
C PHE A 309 -19.06 -0.63 13.00
N ASP A 310 -20.28 -0.39 13.47
CA ASP A 310 -20.79 -0.98 14.70
C ASP A 310 -20.93 -2.51 14.58
N PHE A 311 -21.38 -3.03 13.43
CA PHE A 311 -21.39 -4.48 13.17
C PHE A 311 -19.99 -5.07 13.25
N MET A 312 -19.04 -4.46 12.54
CA MET A 312 -17.64 -4.88 12.57
C MET A 312 -17.04 -4.81 13.97
N LEU A 313 -17.31 -3.74 14.72
CA LEU A 313 -16.86 -3.61 16.10
C LEU A 313 -17.37 -4.75 16.97
N ASN A 314 -18.65 -5.09 16.84
CA ASN A 314 -19.28 -6.15 17.60
C ASN A 314 -18.73 -7.53 17.24
N ASP A 315 -18.44 -7.80 15.96
CA ASP A 315 -17.76 -9.02 15.53
C ASP A 315 -16.38 -9.15 16.19
N LEU A 316 -15.57 -8.09 16.13
CA LEU A 316 -14.24 -8.08 16.73
C LEU A 316 -14.30 -8.22 18.26
N LYS A 317 -15.21 -7.52 18.95
CA LYS A 317 -15.39 -7.61 20.40
C LYS A 317 -15.72 -9.04 20.84
N ARG A 318 -16.61 -9.72 20.11
CA ARG A 318 -17.00 -11.12 20.39
C ARG A 318 -15.82 -12.09 20.32
N VAL A 319 -14.90 -11.88 19.37
CA VAL A 319 -13.81 -12.83 19.13
C VAL A 319 -12.57 -12.51 19.95
N PHE A 320 -12.18 -11.24 20.04
CA PHE A 320 -10.89 -10.84 20.59
C PHE A 320 -10.92 -10.37 22.06
N LYS A 321 -12.11 -10.34 22.68
CA LYS A 321 -12.35 -9.98 24.08
C LYS A 321 -11.63 -8.70 24.49
N PHE A 322 -12.05 -7.58 23.93
CA PHE A 322 -11.61 -6.26 24.35
C PHE A 322 -12.83 -5.36 24.58
N ASP A 323 -12.63 -4.27 25.31
CA ASP A 323 -13.61 -3.20 25.43
C ASP A 323 -13.06 -1.87 24.90
N ILE A 324 -13.97 -0.95 24.59
CA ILE A 324 -13.64 0.38 24.10
C ILE A 324 -14.21 1.43 25.03
N GLU A 325 -13.34 2.31 25.51
CA GLU A 325 -13.70 3.51 26.26
C GLU A 325 -13.24 4.76 25.50
N LYS A 326 -14.05 5.83 25.53
CA LYS A 326 -13.60 7.16 25.09
C LYS A 326 -13.30 8.01 26.31
N ARG A 327 -12.07 8.51 26.45
CA ARG A 327 -11.68 9.43 27.52
C ARG A 327 -10.92 10.64 26.99
N ARG A 328 -10.93 11.74 27.73
CA ARG A 328 -10.12 12.92 27.38
C ARG A 328 -8.79 12.88 28.10
N GLU A 329 -7.70 12.79 27.34
CA GLU A 329 -6.34 12.86 27.88
C GLU A 329 -5.62 14.12 27.44
N LYS A 330 -4.63 14.53 28.23
CA LYS A 330 -3.74 15.65 27.88
C LYS A 330 -2.67 15.16 26.90
N ILE A 331 -2.93 15.31 25.61
CA ILE A 331 -2.00 14.91 24.53
C ILE A 331 -1.48 16.14 23.79
N LEU A 332 -0.44 15.95 22.99
CA LEU A 332 0.10 16.99 22.14
C LEU A 332 -0.84 17.23 20.95
N CYS A 333 -1.19 18.50 20.68
CA CYS A 333 -2.08 18.91 19.59
C CYS A 333 -1.50 20.13 18.87
N THR A 334 -1.80 20.25 17.58
CA THR A 334 -1.47 21.46 16.81
C THR A 334 -2.65 22.43 16.89
N SER A 335 -2.49 23.49 17.67
CA SER A 335 -3.51 24.54 17.80
C SER A 335 -3.40 25.53 16.66
N ILE A 336 -4.51 25.83 15.99
CA ILE A 336 -4.60 26.74 14.85
C ILE A 336 -5.17 28.08 15.33
N TYR A 337 -4.44 29.15 15.09
CA TYR A 337 -4.81 30.52 15.46
C TYR A 337 -4.90 31.40 14.21
N VAL A 338 -5.64 32.51 14.30
CA VAL A 338 -5.66 33.57 13.28
C VAL A 338 -5.42 34.90 13.99
N LYS A 339 -4.38 35.63 13.59
CA LYS A 339 -3.98 36.89 14.25
C LYS A 339 -4.94 38.04 13.93
N GLU A 340 -5.56 38.01 12.75
CA GLU A 340 -6.46 39.05 12.25
C GLU A 340 -7.69 38.40 11.58
N SER A 341 -8.71 38.09 12.37
CA SER A 341 -9.91 37.38 11.90
C SER A 341 -10.64 38.10 10.75
N GLY A 342 -10.46 39.42 10.61
CA GLY A 342 -11.03 40.24 9.53
C GLY A 342 -10.51 39.95 8.12
N LEU A 343 -9.40 39.21 7.98
CA LEU A 343 -8.89 38.76 6.67
C LEU A 343 -9.69 37.58 6.10
N LEU A 344 -10.45 36.88 6.94
CA LEU A 344 -11.28 35.75 6.58
C LEU A 344 -12.75 36.15 6.66
N LYS A 345 -13.49 35.87 5.59
CA LYS A 345 -14.94 36.09 5.51
C LYS A 345 -15.67 34.77 5.47
N ALA A 346 -16.94 34.79 5.88
CA ALA A 346 -17.83 33.65 5.74
C ALA A 346 -17.93 33.23 4.27
N SER A 347 -17.71 31.94 4.02
CA SER A 347 -17.84 31.34 2.70
C SER A 347 -19.23 31.59 2.12
N GLN A 348 -19.28 31.92 0.83
CA GLN A 348 -20.51 32.03 0.04
C GLN A 348 -20.73 30.82 -0.88
N ALA A 349 -19.89 29.79 -0.77
CA ALA A 349 -20.02 28.60 -1.60
C ALA A 349 -21.11 27.67 -1.05
N ASP A 350 -21.87 27.04 -1.95
CA ASP A 350 -22.92 26.08 -1.58
C ASP A 350 -22.34 24.72 -1.17
N THR A 351 -21.21 24.34 -1.76
CA THR A 351 -20.57 23.03 -1.57
C THR A 351 -19.19 23.18 -0.92
N SER A 352 -18.88 22.27 0.00
CA SER A 352 -17.55 22.17 0.61
C SER A 352 -16.60 21.38 -0.28
N TYR A 353 -15.40 21.90 -0.55
CA TYR A 353 -14.34 21.15 -1.20
C TYR A 353 -12.96 21.72 -0.86
N ILE A 354 -11.93 20.86 -0.95
CA ILE A 354 -10.52 21.24 -0.85
C ILE A 354 -9.76 20.55 -1.97
N GLN A 355 -8.93 21.30 -2.68
CA GLN A 355 -8.03 20.79 -3.71
C GLN A 355 -6.65 21.42 -3.53
N VAL A 356 -5.61 20.60 -3.75
CA VAL A 356 -4.22 21.05 -3.83
C VAL A 356 -3.55 20.33 -4.99
N ASN A 357 -2.87 21.10 -5.84
CA ASN A 357 -2.09 20.59 -6.97
C ASN A 357 -0.83 21.45 -7.16
N SER A 358 -0.11 21.28 -8.27
CA SER A 358 1.08 22.08 -8.60
C SER A 358 0.81 23.57 -8.80
N ASP A 359 -0.44 23.94 -9.10
CA ASP A 359 -0.80 25.28 -9.57
C ASP A 359 -1.41 26.11 -8.43
N GLY A 360 -1.95 25.45 -7.40
CA GLY A 360 -2.50 26.13 -6.25
C GLY A 360 -3.19 25.24 -5.21
N LEU A 361 -3.66 25.91 -4.17
CA LEU A 361 -4.57 25.37 -3.17
C LEU A 361 -5.87 26.17 -3.20
N THR A 362 -6.99 25.48 -3.32
CA THR A 362 -8.32 26.07 -3.21
C THR A 362 -9.15 25.28 -2.21
N ALA A 363 -9.69 25.98 -1.22
CA ALA A 363 -10.61 25.42 -0.24
C ALA A 363 -11.84 26.32 -0.16
N LYS A 364 -13.03 25.72 -0.19
CA LYS A 364 -14.30 26.44 -0.15
C LYS A 364 -15.20 25.82 0.90
N ARG A 365 -15.84 26.68 1.70
CA ARG A 365 -16.79 26.29 2.75
C ARG A 365 -16.21 25.21 3.69
N VAL A 366 -15.02 25.44 4.24
CA VAL A 366 -14.31 24.50 5.13
C VAL A 366 -14.01 25.13 6.48
N SER A 367 -13.80 24.32 7.51
CA SER A 367 -13.22 24.77 8.78
C SER A 367 -11.68 24.87 8.68
N PRO A 368 -11.03 25.68 9.54
CA PRO A 368 -9.58 25.69 9.67
C PRO A 368 -9.00 24.30 9.93
N VAL A 369 -9.66 23.50 10.76
CA VAL A 369 -9.22 22.12 11.06
C VAL A 369 -9.24 21.26 9.80
N GLU A 370 -10.31 21.28 9.00
CA GLU A 370 -10.39 20.52 7.74
C GLU A 370 -9.32 20.95 6.74
N LEU A 371 -9.07 22.25 6.62
CA LEU A 371 -8.03 22.80 5.75
C LEU A 371 -6.64 22.26 6.11
N PHE A 372 -6.23 22.42 7.38
CA PHE A 372 -4.91 21.98 7.82
C PHE A 372 -4.76 20.47 7.77
N HIS A 373 -5.82 19.73 8.09
CA HIS A 373 -5.86 18.29 7.96
C HIS A 373 -5.64 17.83 6.52
N TYR A 374 -6.36 18.42 5.56
CA TYR A 374 -6.22 18.07 4.15
C TYR A 374 -4.83 18.39 3.61
N ILE A 375 -4.27 19.55 3.95
CA ILE A 375 -2.90 19.93 3.56
C ILE A 375 -1.89 18.94 4.14
N ASN A 376 -2.07 18.57 5.41
CA ASN A 376 -1.22 17.59 6.06
C ASN A 376 -1.25 16.24 5.32
N GLU A 377 -2.44 15.76 4.95
CA GLU A 377 -2.63 14.48 4.25
C GLU A 377 -2.15 14.49 2.79
N LYS A 378 -2.20 15.62 2.08
CA LYS A 378 -1.86 15.66 0.65
C LYS A 378 -0.44 16.10 0.36
N VAL A 379 0.20 16.83 1.28
CA VAL A 379 1.46 17.52 0.99
C VAL A 379 2.64 16.93 1.77
N LYS A 380 2.43 16.32 2.94
CA LYS A 380 3.55 15.74 3.69
C LYS A 380 4.02 14.43 3.05
N PRO A 381 5.34 14.27 2.80
CA PRO A 381 5.88 13.04 2.21
C PRO A 381 5.84 11.84 3.17
N ASN A 382 5.88 12.09 4.49
CA ASN A 382 6.08 11.07 5.52
C ASN A 382 4.83 10.77 6.36
N LEU A 383 3.65 10.76 5.77
CA LEU A 383 2.38 10.48 6.49
C LEU A 383 2.30 9.12 7.20
N ASN A 384 3.29 8.25 7.00
CA ASN A 384 3.37 6.91 7.58
C ASN A 384 4.50 6.77 8.61
N SER A 385 5.20 7.84 9.00
CA SER A 385 6.17 7.78 10.09
C SER A 385 5.47 7.82 11.44
N ILE A 386 5.78 6.85 12.29
CA ILE A 386 5.47 6.91 13.73
C ILE A 386 6.58 7.72 14.40
N PRO A 387 6.27 8.71 15.26
CA PRO A 387 4.93 9.11 15.68
C PRO A 387 4.18 9.90 14.59
N ALA A 388 2.89 9.60 14.45
CA ALA A 388 1.97 10.29 13.54
C ALA A 388 1.80 11.77 13.92
N ASP A 389 1.30 12.57 12.98
CA ASP A 389 1.07 14.00 13.22
C ASP A 389 0.02 14.24 14.31
N PRO A 390 0.29 15.15 15.27
CA PRO A 390 -0.65 15.48 16.35
C PRO A 390 -1.96 16.05 15.79
N PRO A 391 -3.11 15.80 16.46
CA PRO A 391 -4.40 16.26 15.97
C PRO A 391 -4.49 17.79 16.03
N PHE A 392 -5.34 18.37 15.18
CA PHE A 392 -5.56 19.81 15.14
C PHE A 392 -6.65 20.24 16.13
N ILE A 393 -6.45 21.41 16.75
CA ILE A 393 -7.45 22.10 17.57
C ILE A 393 -7.69 23.49 16.98
N ASP A 394 -8.96 23.82 16.76
CA ASP A 394 -9.33 25.16 16.35
C ASP A 394 -9.28 26.15 17.53
N LYS A 395 -8.44 27.18 17.40
CA LYS A 395 -8.32 28.33 18.31
C LYS A 395 -8.46 29.65 17.55
N THR A 396 -9.10 29.62 16.38
CA THR A 396 -9.24 30.78 15.50
C THR A 396 -10.42 31.69 15.87
N GLU A 397 -11.30 31.24 16.75
CA GLU A 397 -12.57 31.89 17.14
C GLU A 397 -13.56 32.11 15.98
N LEU A 398 -13.24 31.61 14.78
CA LEU A 398 -14.10 31.67 13.62
C LEU A 398 -15.32 30.76 13.83
N LYS A 399 -16.51 31.35 13.76
CA LYS A 399 -17.80 30.64 13.89
C LYS A 399 -18.47 30.35 12.55
N PHE A 400 -17.74 30.52 11.45
CA PHE A 400 -18.23 30.36 10.08
C PHE A 400 -17.21 29.59 9.24
N PRO A 401 -17.65 28.85 8.20
CA PRO A 401 -16.74 28.22 7.25
C PRO A 401 -16.05 29.27 6.39
N ILE A 402 -14.83 28.98 5.94
CA ILE A 402 -13.97 29.91 5.23
C ILE A 402 -13.68 29.46 3.80
N ASP A 403 -13.26 30.44 3.00
CA ASP A 403 -12.69 30.25 1.67
C ASP A 403 -11.21 30.62 1.67
N VAL A 404 -10.38 29.76 1.09
CA VAL A 404 -8.94 29.96 0.96
C VAL A 404 -8.53 29.68 -0.48
N ALA A 405 -7.71 30.54 -1.05
CA ALA A 405 -7.11 30.37 -2.36
C ALA A 405 -5.65 30.81 -2.31
N LEU A 406 -4.74 29.94 -2.74
CA LEU A 406 -3.33 30.23 -2.94
C LEU A 406 -2.94 29.82 -4.35
N ARG A 407 -2.17 30.66 -5.03
CA ARG A 407 -1.52 30.31 -6.30
C ARG A 407 -0.08 29.92 -6.00
N PHE A 408 0.39 28.86 -6.64
CA PHE A 408 1.77 28.41 -6.50
C PHE A 408 2.55 28.81 -7.75
N ASP A 409 3.71 29.40 -7.54
CA ASP A 409 4.60 29.79 -8.63
C ASP A 409 5.48 28.60 -9.04
N ASN A 410 5.83 28.51 -10.33
CA ASN A 410 6.81 27.57 -10.90
C ASN A 410 6.36 26.10 -11.10
N GLY A 411 5.06 25.80 -11.08
CA GLY A 411 4.56 24.47 -11.47
C GLY A 411 5.01 23.30 -10.59
N ARG A 412 5.54 23.58 -9.38
CA ARG A 412 5.84 22.56 -8.36
C ARG A 412 4.89 22.70 -7.18
N LEU A 413 4.52 21.57 -6.57
CA LEU A 413 3.82 21.57 -5.30
C LEU A 413 4.76 22.06 -4.18
N PRO A 414 4.43 23.14 -3.45
CA PRO A 414 5.24 23.60 -2.33
C PRO A 414 5.20 22.61 -1.16
N SER A 415 6.23 22.64 -0.34
CA SER A 415 6.30 21.89 0.91
C SER A 415 5.24 22.34 1.90
N TYR A 416 4.94 21.48 2.88
CA TYR A 416 3.98 21.75 3.95
C TYR A 416 4.27 23.09 4.68
N GLU A 417 5.54 23.37 4.97
CA GLU A 417 5.94 24.61 5.65
C GLU A 417 5.84 25.85 4.74
N GLU A 418 6.11 25.71 3.42
CA GLU A 418 5.90 26.79 2.46
C GLU A 418 4.41 27.18 2.39
N ILE A 419 3.51 26.20 2.29
CA ILE A 419 2.06 26.45 2.26
C ILE A 419 1.61 27.13 3.57
N LYS A 420 2.09 26.67 4.73
CA LYS A 420 1.81 27.33 6.02
C LYS A 420 2.29 28.78 6.05
N GLY A 421 3.48 29.05 5.51
CA GLY A 421 4.00 30.41 5.36
C GLY A 421 3.09 31.30 4.51
N MET A 422 2.58 30.77 3.40
CA MET A 422 1.64 31.48 2.52
C MET A 422 0.29 31.73 3.20
N LEU A 423 -0.26 30.73 3.90
CA LEU A 423 -1.49 30.86 4.69
C LEU A 423 -1.35 31.91 5.80
N LYS A 424 -0.20 31.93 6.48
CA LYS A 424 0.14 32.95 7.47
C LYS A 424 0.18 34.34 6.86
N LYS A 425 0.86 34.50 5.74
CA LYS A 425 1.02 35.81 5.06
C LYS A 425 -0.30 36.35 4.53
N ARG A 426 -1.14 35.50 3.93
CA ARG A 426 -2.38 35.93 3.24
C ARG A 426 -3.60 36.00 4.15
N TYR A 427 -3.72 35.08 5.10
CA TYR A 427 -4.92 34.90 5.92
C TYR A 427 -4.66 34.99 7.43
N GLY A 428 -3.42 35.27 7.84
CA GLY A 428 -3.08 35.43 9.25
C GLY A 428 -3.04 34.13 10.06
N PHE A 429 -3.09 32.96 9.41
CA PHE A 429 -3.02 31.67 10.10
C PHE A 429 -1.68 31.47 10.81
N SER A 430 -1.72 30.85 11.98
CA SER A 430 -0.54 30.34 12.64
C SER A 430 -0.86 29.05 13.40
N THR A 431 0.16 28.24 13.65
CA THR A 431 0.01 26.97 14.34
C THR A 431 1.01 26.86 15.47
N LYS A 432 0.59 26.31 16.62
CA LYS A 432 1.48 26.06 17.75
C LYS A 432 1.23 24.67 18.34
N LEU A 433 2.31 23.98 18.69
CA LEU A 433 2.26 22.65 19.28
C LEU A 433 2.10 22.75 20.80
N GLU A 434 0.99 22.27 21.32
CA GLU A 434 0.60 22.49 22.72
C GLU A 434 -0.14 21.28 23.29
N LYS A 435 -0.08 21.08 24.62
CA LYS A 435 -0.79 19.98 25.27
C LYS A 435 -2.23 20.37 25.59
N HIS A 436 -3.21 19.62 25.07
CA HIS A 436 -4.64 19.87 25.28
C HIS A 436 -5.38 18.61 25.69
N LYS A 437 -6.50 18.78 26.41
CA LYS A 437 -7.44 17.69 26.69
C LYS A 437 -8.16 17.33 25.39
N TYR A 438 -7.81 16.19 24.80
CA TYR A 438 -8.35 15.72 23.52
C TYR A 438 -9.02 14.35 23.69
N PRO A 439 -10.15 14.07 23.01
CA PRO A 439 -10.78 12.77 23.06
C PRO A 439 -9.90 11.70 22.41
N ILE A 440 -9.63 10.63 23.15
CA ILE A 440 -8.91 9.46 22.67
C ILE A 440 -9.75 8.20 22.92
N THR A 441 -9.53 7.20 22.08
CA THR A 441 -10.16 5.88 22.16
C THR A 441 -9.20 4.94 22.87
N ILE A 442 -9.63 4.37 23.98
CA ILE A 442 -8.89 3.35 24.73
C ILE A 442 -9.46 2.00 24.35
N ILE A 443 -8.60 1.10 23.93
CA ILE A 443 -8.91 -0.31 23.73
C ILE A 443 -8.32 -1.05 24.92
N ARG A 444 -9.21 -1.54 25.79
CA ARG A 444 -8.84 -2.36 26.94
C ARG A 444 -8.87 -3.81 26.55
N ASP A 445 -7.70 -4.40 26.49
CA ASP A 445 -7.58 -5.83 26.32
C ASP A 445 -8.07 -6.57 27.57
N MET A 446 -9.02 -7.49 27.41
CA MET A 446 -9.58 -8.28 28.52
C MET A 446 -9.11 -9.73 28.52
N GLU A 447 -8.17 -10.11 27.64
CA GLU A 447 -7.52 -11.41 27.80
C GLU A 447 -6.69 -11.43 29.10
N PRO A 448 -6.81 -12.53 29.90
CA PRO A 448 -6.29 -12.61 31.26
C PRO A 448 -4.77 -12.53 31.40
#